data_AF-A0A2V8IIU6-F1
#
_entry.id   AF-A0A2V8IIU6-F1
#
_cell.length_a   1.000
_cell.length_b   1.000
_cell.length_c   1.000
_cell.angle_alpha   90.00
_cell.angle_beta   90.00
_cell.angle_gamma   90.00
#
_symmetry.space_group_name_H-M   'P 1'
#
loop_
_entity.id
_entity.type
_entity.pdbx_description
1 polymer ?
#
loop_
_entity_poly.entity_id
_entity_poly.type
_entity_poly.pdbx_seq_one_letter_code
_entity_poly.pdbx_strand_id
1 'polypeptide(L)'
;MEKLDIPQGTLDLMILTILAREPMHGYGISQRLAVLSHEQFHVNPGSLFPSLYRLEQDGKLKAEWRPTENNRRAKYYRLTAAGRRQLEQHRERWNRVSAVEPSLVRRNQRLGGRMTLLHRLASILRWIVRRDRAEKDLHDEVQAFADMAAADRRRGGASATEAQRLAVLDLGGVEQTKERVRASRYGAWLDVVGRDVRYGLRQVRHSPAFSGIAIATLALGIGVNAAMFSVVDAVLIRPLPYADADRLVMIWDDASRTGGKPKFFSTPPEWHEWRRDNTVFTDIAASQPGDAALSGNGEPEELPARKVSGNFWSVLGAQPLLGRVFTEDEDTRGSRVVVISYGLWQRRFGASPDVLGRTITLNDSSYQVIGIMPREFYFMPARDVDIWMPTSFSPAMLNNWGWHDVHCVARLKPGVSLNQAREAMATLSLRLSAQHVPLARSAVVTPLREELAGKTYMSLIVLLGAAGAVLLIACVNLANLLLARGAVRRREVAVRAALGAGPGRLITQFLIESLVLAGLGALAGLALAIPVMRFLETLVPQTMAAVHLTLDWRVLAVSAAIAITAGVTFGLAPAIRVVVPEPAAIRFNIPSSSPKRLLPLYS
;
A
#
# COMPACT_ATOMS: atom_id res chain seq x y z
N MET A 1 19.01 -53.42 -0.56
CA MET A 1 18.56 -52.59 -1.72
C MET A 1 17.67 -51.49 -1.19
N GLU A 2 18.16 -50.25 -1.22
CA GLU A 2 17.45 -49.05 -0.78
C GLU A 2 16.34 -48.74 -1.81
N LYS A 3 15.07 -48.75 -1.37
CA LYS A 3 13.90 -48.61 -2.26
C LYS A 3 13.75 -47.14 -2.70
N LEU A 4 13.73 -46.88 -4.00
CA LEU A 4 13.58 -45.53 -4.58
C LEU A 4 12.11 -45.06 -4.56
N ASP A 5 11.87 -43.83 -4.09
CA ASP A 5 10.58 -43.15 -4.21
C ASP A 5 10.25 -42.84 -5.68
N ILE A 6 8.99 -43.13 -6.07
CA ILE A 6 8.50 -42.94 -7.44
C ILE A 6 8.41 -41.43 -7.75
N PRO A 7 9.04 -40.93 -8.84
CA PRO A 7 8.86 -39.54 -9.27
C PRO A 7 7.38 -39.21 -9.49
N GLN A 8 6.90 -38.05 -9.02
CA GLN A 8 5.47 -37.66 -9.04
C GLN A 8 4.79 -37.80 -10.42
N GLY A 9 5.52 -37.61 -11.52
CA GLY A 9 4.97 -37.76 -12.87
C GLY A 9 4.79 -39.21 -13.33
N THR A 10 5.49 -40.17 -12.71
CA THR A 10 5.44 -41.59 -13.07
C THR A 10 4.17 -42.25 -12.57
N LEU A 11 3.72 -41.91 -11.35
CA LEU A 11 2.46 -42.43 -10.78
C LEU A 11 1.24 -41.94 -11.58
N ASP A 12 1.21 -40.66 -11.94
CA ASP A 12 0.15 -40.08 -12.78
C ASP A 12 0.05 -40.81 -14.14
N LEU A 13 1.20 -41.12 -14.75
CA LEU A 13 1.29 -41.89 -16.00
C LEU A 13 0.78 -43.33 -15.87
N MET A 14 1.16 -44.03 -14.79
CA MET A 14 0.70 -45.39 -14.53
C MET A 14 -0.83 -45.43 -14.33
N ILE A 15 -1.38 -44.46 -13.60
CA ILE A 15 -2.83 -44.32 -13.42
C ILE A 15 -3.54 -44.13 -14.76
N LEU A 16 -3.05 -43.21 -15.61
CA LEU A 16 -3.61 -42.97 -16.94
C LEU A 16 -3.54 -44.23 -17.83
N THR A 17 -2.44 -44.99 -17.73
CA THR A 17 -2.23 -46.23 -18.49
C THR A 17 -3.21 -47.33 -18.07
N ILE A 18 -3.45 -47.49 -16.76
CA ILE A 18 -4.43 -48.44 -16.22
C ILE A 18 -5.84 -48.08 -16.68
N LEU A 19 -6.20 -46.80 -16.60
CA LEU A 19 -7.53 -46.29 -16.94
C LEU A 19 -7.78 -46.16 -18.45
N ALA A 20 -6.76 -46.37 -19.29
CA ALA A 20 -6.92 -46.44 -20.74
C ALA A 20 -7.66 -47.71 -21.19
N ARG A 21 -7.57 -48.80 -20.41
CA ARG A 21 -8.23 -50.08 -20.73
C ARG A 21 -9.70 -50.06 -20.33
N GLU A 22 -10.00 -49.69 -19.09
CA GLU A 22 -11.37 -49.66 -18.58
C GLU A 22 -11.52 -48.70 -17.38
N PRO A 23 -12.76 -48.23 -17.10
CA PRO A 23 -13.05 -47.45 -15.91
C PRO A 23 -12.89 -48.29 -14.63
N MET A 24 -12.26 -47.72 -13.60
CA MET A 24 -11.95 -48.46 -12.37
C MET A 24 -12.05 -47.60 -11.11
N HIS A 25 -12.39 -48.21 -9.98
CA HIS A 25 -12.38 -47.55 -8.67
C HIS A 25 -10.97 -47.56 -8.05
N GLY A 26 -10.73 -46.67 -7.07
CA GLY A 26 -9.41 -46.49 -6.45
C GLY A 26 -8.74 -47.79 -5.97
N TYR A 27 -9.50 -48.70 -5.34
CA TYR A 27 -8.96 -50.00 -4.91
C TYR A 27 -8.46 -50.89 -6.07
N GLY A 28 -9.22 -51.02 -7.16
CA GLY A 28 -8.78 -51.79 -8.32
C GLY A 28 -7.54 -51.18 -8.99
N ILE A 29 -7.46 -49.84 -9.02
CA ILE A 29 -6.27 -49.14 -9.53
C ILE A 29 -5.06 -49.48 -8.66
N SER A 30 -5.19 -49.49 -7.33
CA SER A 30 -4.08 -49.89 -6.44
C SER A 30 -3.63 -51.33 -6.65
N GLN A 31 -4.55 -52.27 -6.86
CA GLN A 31 -4.22 -53.67 -7.15
C GLN A 31 -3.49 -53.80 -8.48
N ARG A 32 -3.97 -53.14 -9.54
CA ARG A 32 -3.28 -53.14 -10.84
C ARG A 32 -1.92 -52.46 -10.80
N LEU A 33 -1.78 -51.39 -10.02
CA LEU A 33 -0.49 -50.75 -9.80
C LEU A 33 0.50 -51.72 -9.12
N ALA A 34 0.06 -52.48 -8.13
CA ALA A 34 0.89 -53.48 -7.46
C ALA A 34 1.35 -54.60 -8.41
N VAL A 35 0.47 -55.05 -9.31
CA VAL A 35 0.83 -56.05 -10.34
C VAL A 35 1.78 -55.47 -11.38
N LEU A 36 1.51 -54.25 -11.87
CA LEU A 36 2.33 -53.57 -12.88
C LEU A 36 3.71 -53.14 -12.36
N SER A 37 3.87 -52.94 -11.05
CA SER A 37 5.15 -52.55 -10.46
C SER A 37 6.11 -53.73 -10.23
N HIS A 38 5.70 -54.99 -10.45
CA HIS A 38 6.53 -56.22 -10.38
C HIS A 38 7.55 -56.21 -9.20
N GLU A 39 7.09 -55.78 -8.01
CA GLU A 39 7.93 -55.59 -6.79
C GLU A 39 9.10 -54.59 -6.88
N GLN A 40 9.32 -53.94 -8.02
CA GLN A 40 10.40 -52.96 -8.21
C GLN A 40 10.13 -51.63 -7.50
N PHE A 41 8.86 -51.27 -7.27
CA PHE A 41 8.45 -50.03 -6.60
C PHE A 41 7.29 -50.27 -5.62
N HIS A 42 7.40 -49.72 -4.41
CA HIS A 42 6.32 -49.77 -3.40
C HIS A 42 5.44 -48.53 -3.51
N VAL A 43 4.29 -48.64 -4.18
CA VAL A 43 3.29 -47.56 -4.21
C VAL A 43 2.47 -47.66 -2.93
N ASN A 44 2.66 -46.72 -2.00
CA ASN A 44 1.77 -46.61 -0.84
C ASN A 44 0.34 -46.27 -1.32
N PRO A 45 -0.69 -47.08 -1.04
CA PRO A 45 -2.08 -46.81 -1.44
C PRO A 45 -2.58 -45.40 -1.06
N GLY A 46 -2.08 -44.82 0.04
CA GLY A 46 -2.41 -43.45 0.45
C GLY A 46 -1.84 -42.34 -0.46
N SER A 47 -0.91 -42.64 -1.38
CA SER A 47 -0.41 -41.68 -2.38
C SER A 47 -1.21 -41.69 -3.69
N LEU A 48 -2.11 -42.66 -3.86
CA LEU A 48 -2.99 -42.80 -5.02
C LEU A 48 -4.03 -41.67 -5.07
N PHE A 49 -4.69 -41.40 -3.94
CA PHE A 49 -5.80 -40.44 -3.89
C PHE A 49 -5.41 -38.99 -4.23
N PRO A 50 -4.27 -38.44 -3.75
CA PRO A 50 -3.79 -37.14 -4.21
C PRO A 50 -3.61 -37.04 -5.72
N SER A 51 -3.14 -38.13 -6.34
CA SER A 51 -2.87 -38.21 -7.78
C SER A 51 -4.17 -38.32 -8.59
N LEU A 52 -5.11 -39.18 -8.16
CA LEU A 52 -6.44 -39.29 -8.74
C LEU A 52 -7.22 -37.97 -8.67
N TYR A 53 -7.17 -37.30 -7.51
CA TYR A 53 -7.82 -36.01 -7.32
C TYR A 53 -7.23 -34.93 -8.24
N ARG A 54 -5.90 -34.87 -8.37
CA ARG A 54 -5.23 -33.91 -9.25
C ARG A 54 -5.61 -34.15 -10.72
N LEU A 55 -5.53 -35.39 -11.18
CA LEU A 55 -5.89 -35.75 -12.56
C LEU A 55 -7.37 -35.50 -12.88
N GLU A 56 -8.26 -35.66 -11.91
CA GLU A 56 -9.68 -35.29 -12.04
C GLU A 56 -9.87 -33.77 -12.15
N GLN A 57 -9.22 -32.99 -11.28
CA GLN A 57 -9.26 -31.52 -11.35
C GLN A 57 -8.66 -30.98 -12.65
N ASP A 58 -7.61 -31.64 -13.14
CA ASP A 58 -6.97 -31.30 -14.41
C ASP A 58 -7.81 -31.70 -15.64
N GLY A 59 -9.00 -32.25 -15.44
CA GLY A 59 -9.92 -32.70 -16.48
C GLY A 59 -9.40 -33.91 -17.25
N LYS A 60 -8.36 -34.59 -16.77
CA LYS A 60 -7.75 -35.77 -17.38
C LYS A 60 -8.53 -37.05 -17.05
N LEU A 61 -9.17 -37.04 -15.89
CA LEU A 61 -10.11 -38.07 -15.46
C LEU A 61 -11.49 -37.46 -15.28
N LYS A 62 -12.52 -38.25 -15.56
CA LYS A 62 -13.89 -37.99 -15.14
C LYS A 62 -14.29 -39.09 -14.17
N ALA A 63 -14.98 -38.73 -13.10
CA ALA A 63 -15.38 -39.68 -12.08
C ALA A 63 -16.90 -39.75 -11.91
N GLU A 64 -17.40 -40.96 -11.64
CA GLU A 64 -18.82 -41.25 -11.45
C GLU A 64 -18.98 -42.24 -10.28
N TRP A 65 -19.96 -42.01 -9.41
CA TRP A 65 -20.27 -42.93 -8.31
C TRP A 65 -21.09 -44.11 -8.83
N ARG A 66 -20.64 -45.34 -8.54
CA ARG A 66 -21.34 -46.59 -8.91
C ARG A 66 -21.29 -47.60 -7.76
N PRO A 67 -22.25 -48.52 -7.65
CA PRO A 67 -22.14 -49.65 -6.73
C PRO A 67 -20.98 -50.56 -7.16
N THR A 68 -20.28 -51.12 -6.17
CA THR A 68 -19.24 -52.13 -6.36
C THR A 68 -19.82 -53.54 -6.26
N GLU A 69 -19.01 -54.54 -6.58
CA GLU A 69 -19.34 -55.97 -6.43
C GLU A 69 -19.81 -56.34 -5.02
N ASN A 70 -19.36 -55.58 -4.00
CA ASN A 70 -19.75 -55.77 -2.59
C ASN A 70 -20.92 -54.85 -2.17
N ASN A 71 -21.71 -54.34 -3.12
CA ASN A 71 -22.83 -53.43 -2.92
C ASN A 71 -22.49 -52.13 -2.15
N ARG A 72 -21.22 -51.68 -2.19
CA ARG A 72 -20.80 -50.39 -1.62
C ARG A 72 -20.70 -49.34 -2.71
N ARG A 73 -20.96 -48.08 -2.37
CA ARG A 73 -20.77 -46.97 -3.32
C ARG A 73 -19.28 -46.65 -3.42
N ALA A 74 -18.69 -46.73 -4.62
CA ALA A 74 -17.32 -46.28 -4.86
C ALA A 74 -17.26 -45.35 -6.07
N LYS A 75 -16.22 -44.53 -6.10
CA LYS A 75 -15.97 -43.58 -7.18
C LYS A 75 -15.14 -44.26 -8.27
N TYR A 76 -15.71 -44.40 -9.46
CA TYR A 76 -15.04 -44.95 -10.64
C TYR A 76 -14.46 -43.84 -11.49
N TYR A 77 -13.21 -44.01 -11.89
CA TYR A 77 -12.47 -43.07 -12.71
C TYR A 77 -12.44 -43.56 -14.16
N ARG A 78 -12.67 -42.66 -15.11
CA ARG A 78 -12.52 -42.92 -16.55
C ARG A 78 -11.64 -41.87 -17.21
N LEU A 79 -10.87 -42.30 -18.20
CA LEU A 79 -9.99 -41.44 -18.97
C LEU A 79 -10.79 -40.50 -19.88
N THR A 80 -10.48 -39.20 -19.88
CA THR A 80 -11.08 -38.23 -20.81
C THR A 80 -10.24 -38.10 -22.09
N ALA A 81 -10.77 -37.40 -23.10
CA ALA A 81 -9.99 -37.06 -24.30
C ALA A 81 -8.71 -36.27 -23.98
N ALA A 82 -8.76 -35.39 -22.98
CA ALA A 82 -7.59 -34.63 -22.52
C ALA A 82 -6.56 -35.52 -21.78
N GLY A 83 -7.03 -36.56 -21.07
CA GLY A 83 -6.18 -37.59 -20.46
C GLY A 83 -5.48 -38.47 -21.50
N ARG A 84 -6.21 -38.89 -22.55
CA ARG A 84 -5.65 -39.67 -23.67
C ARG A 84 -4.51 -38.94 -24.39
N ARG A 85 -4.71 -37.66 -24.74
CA ARG A 85 -3.67 -36.85 -25.37
C ARG A 85 -2.40 -36.73 -24.52
N GLN A 86 -2.55 -36.61 -23.19
CA GLN A 86 -1.39 -36.54 -22.28
C GLN A 86 -0.65 -37.87 -22.21
N LEU A 87 -1.39 -38.98 -22.19
CA LEU A 87 -0.81 -40.32 -22.23
C LEU A 87 -0.03 -40.54 -23.53
N GLU A 88 -0.59 -40.16 -24.69
CA GLU A 88 0.06 -40.23 -26.00
C GLU A 88 1.32 -39.37 -26.07
N GLN A 89 1.24 -38.10 -25.64
CA GLN A 89 2.39 -37.19 -25.58
C GLN A 89 3.53 -37.73 -24.71
N HIS A 90 3.20 -38.32 -23.56
CA HIS A 90 4.21 -38.91 -22.70
C HIS A 90 4.78 -40.21 -23.26
N ARG A 91 4.00 -41.02 -23.97
CA ARG A 91 4.45 -42.25 -24.62
C ARG A 91 5.39 -41.94 -25.79
N GLU A 92 5.06 -40.95 -26.61
CA GLU A 92 5.95 -40.44 -27.65
C GLU A 92 7.22 -39.81 -27.08
N ARG A 93 7.11 -39.07 -25.97
CA ARG A 93 8.25 -38.43 -25.32
C ARG A 93 9.16 -39.45 -24.62
N TRP A 94 8.60 -40.47 -23.99
CA TRP A 94 9.38 -41.59 -23.45
C TRP A 94 10.11 -42.33 -24.55
N ASN A 95 9.44 -42.63 -25.68
CA ASN A 95 10.07 -43.26 -26.84
C ASN A 95 11.16 -42.39 -27.48
N ARG A 96 11.02 -41.05 -27.47
CA ARG A 96 12.06 -40.11 -27.94
C ARG A 96 13.22 -39.96 -26.95
N VAL A 97 12.97 -40.06 -25.64
CA VAL A 97 14.00 -39.95 -24.59
C VAL A 97 14.76 -41.26 -24.41
N SER A 98 14.14 -42.43 -24.64
CA SER A 98 14.82 -43.72 -24.65
C SER A 98 15.72 -43.96 -25.89
N ALA A 99 15.67 -43.07 -26.89
CA ALA A 99 16.58 -43.07 -28.04
C ALA A 99 17.86 -42.25 -27.80
N VAL A 100 18.01 -41.62 -26.62
CA VAL A 100 19.20 -40.86 -26.22
C VAL A 100 19.68 -41.37 -24.85
N GLU A 101 20.99 -41.55 -24.72
CA GLU A 101 21.74 -42.19 -23.62
C GLU A 101 21.23 -42.00 -22.17
N PRO A 102 21.48 -42.96 -21.24
CA PRO A 102 20.83 -43.04 -19.93
C PRO A 102 21.26 -42.02 -18.85
N SER A 103 21.93 -40.92 -19.18
CA SER A 103 22.57 -40.04 -18.19
C SER A 103 21.72 -38.85 -17.70
N LEU A 104 20.48 -38.67 -18.16
CA LEU A 104 19.69 -37.45 -17.91
C LEU A 104 18.49 -37.57 -16.94
N VAL A 105 18.39 -38.63 -16.13
CA VAL A 105 17.22 -38.84 -15.25
C VAL A 105 17.22 -37.96 -13.97
N ARG A 106 18.24 -37.13 -13.71
CA ARG A 106 18.35 -36.40 -12.43
C ARG A 106 17.75 -34.98 -12.35
N ARG A 107 17.05 -34.48 -13.37
CA ARG A 107 16.38 -33.15 -13.27
C ARG A 107 15.05 -33.12 -14.01
N ASN A 108 13.94 -33.24 -13.27
CA ASN A 108 12.69 -32.55 -13.62
C ASN A 108 11.68 -32.58 -12.46
N GLN A 109 11.75 -31.58 -11.58
CA GLN A 109 10.76 -31.29 -10.54
C GLN A 109 9.79 -30.16 -10.91
N ARG A 110 9.70 -29.74 -12.19
CA ARG A 110 8.83 -28.62 -12.57
C ARG A 110 8.16 -28.84 -13.92
N LEU A 111 7.09 -29.65 -13.94
CA LEU A 111 6.13 -29.65 -15.05
C LEU A 111 4.71 -29.69 -14.49
N GLY A 112 4.30 -28.60 -13.85
CA GLY A 112 2.88 -28.27 -13.72
C GLY A 112 2.38 -27.73 -15.05
N GLY A 113 1.37 -28.38 -15.64
CA GLY A 113 0.72 -27.92 -16.86
C GLY A 113 0.23 -26.47 -16.73
N ARG A 114 0.47 -25.65 -17.75
CA ARG A 114 -0.07 -24.29 -17.86
C ARG A 114 -1.59 -24.36 -18.05
N MET A 115 -2.33 -24.34 -16.95
CA MET A 115 -3.75 -24.02 -16.91
C MET A 115 -3.95 -22.50 -16.91
N THR A 116 -4.93 -22.01 -17.67
CA THR A 116 -5.35 -20.59 -17.66
C THR A 116 -5.86 -20.18 -16.27
N LEU A 117 -5.51 -18.97 -15.81
CA LEU A 117 -5.88 -18.38 -14.51
C LEU A 117 -7.39 -18.50 -14.20
N LEU A 118 -8.24 -18.41 -15.23
CA LEU A 118 -9.70 -18.52 -15.15
C LEU A 118 -10.18 -19.89 -14.66
N HIS A 119 -9.51 -20.98 -15.04
CA HIS A 119 -9.86 -22.33 -14.57
C HIS A 119 -9.50 -22.51 -13.10
N ARG A 120 -8.39 -21.90 -12.63
CA ARG A 120 -8.01 -21.88 -11.21
C ARG A 120 -8.98 -21.05 -10.36
N LEU A 121 -9.44 -19.91 -10.88
CA LEU A 121 -10.46 -19.09 -10.20
C LEU A 121 -11.83 -19.79 -10.17
N ALA A 122 -12.24 -20.43 -11.27
CA ALA A 122 -13.49 -21.19 -11.33
C ALA A 122 -13.48 -22.46 -10.46
N SER A 123 -12.32 -23.09 -10.24
CA SER A 123 -12.19 -24.20 -9.27
C SER A 123 -12.26 -23.71 -7.82
N ILE A 124 -11.69 -22.54 -7.52
CA ILE A 124 -11.78 -21.90 -6.19
C ILE A 124 -13.23 -21.48 -5.88
N LEU A 125 -13.93 -20.84 -6.83
CA LEU A 125 -15.34 -20.43 -6.68
C LEU A 125 -16.29 -21.63 -6.54
N ARG A 126 -16.14 -22.67 -7.38
CA ARG A 126 -16.95 -23.90 -7.25
C ARG A 126 -16.73 -24.64 -5.94
N TRP A 127 -15.53 -24.51 -5.36
CA TRP A 127 -15.19 -25.11 -4.08
C TRP A 127 -15.87 -24.42 -2.90
N ILE A 128 -15.88 -23.08 -2.85
CA ILE A 128 -16.57 -22.32 -1.78
C ILE A 128 -18.05 -22.74 -1.69
N VAL A 129 -18.68 -23.05 -2.82
CA VAL A 129 -20.10 -23.41 -2.90
C VAL A 129 -20.37 -24.91 -2.61
N ARG A 130 -19.40 -25.81 -2.77
CA ARG A 130 -19.60 -27.28 -2.66
C ARG A 130 -18.74 -27.96 -1.58
N ARG A 131 -18.22 -27.19 -0.64
CA ARG A 131 -17.30 -27.64 0.43
C ARG A 131 -17.77 -28.91 1.15
N ASP A 132 -18.97 -28.88 1.72
CA ASP A 132 -19.47 -29.97 2.57
C ASP A 132 -19.68 -31.28 1.77
N ARG A 133 -20.10 -31.14 0.50
CA ARG A 133 -20.29 -32.28 -0.40
C ARG A 133 -18.96 -32.92 -0.80
N ALA A 134 -17.93 -32.10 -1.06
CA ALA A 134 -16.60 -32.59 -1.42
C ALA A 134 -15.83 -33.24 -0.26
N GLU A 135 -16.18 -32.90 0.99
CA GLU A 135 -15.63 -33.52 2.19
C GLU A 135 -16.29 -34.87 2.47
N LYS A 136 -17.62 -34.94 2.33
CA LYS A 136 -18.37 -36.19 2.41
C LYS A 136 -17.96 -37.18 1.30
N ASP A 137 -17.86 -36.72 0.06
CA ASP A 137 -17.43 -37.57 -1.07
C ASP A 137 -16.03 -38.16 -0.85
N LEU A 138 -15.08 -37.38 -0.30
CA LEU A 138 -13.73 -37.88 0.01
C LEU A 138 -13.75 -38.89 1.16
N HIS A 139 -14.57 -38.66 2.18
CA HIS A 139 -14.73 -39.62 3.27
C HIS A 139 -15.30 -40.95 2.77
N ASP A 140 -16.38 -40.89 2.00
CA ASP A 140 -17.03 -42.07 1.42
C ASP A 140 -16.07 -42.84 0.51
N GLU A 141 -15.22 -42.13 -0.25
CA GLU A 141 -14.29 -42.74 -1.19
C GLU A 141 -13.14 -43.48 -0.49
N VAL A 142 -12.49 -42.83 0.48
CA VAL A 142 -11.38 -43.43 1.24
C VAL A 142 -11.89 -44.58 2.11
N GLN A 143 -13.10 -44.43 2.67
CA GLN A 143 -13.74 -45.49 3.46
C GLN A 143 -14.07 -46.70 2.58
N ALA A 144 -14.71 -46.48 1.42
CA ALA A 144 -15.01 -47.55 0.47
C ALA A 144 -13.76 -48.33 0.03
N PHE A 145 -12.63 -47.64 -0.15
CA PHE A 145 -11.34 -48.31 -0.40
C PHE A 145 -10.93 -49.22 0.77
N ALA A 146 -10.92 -48.70 2.00
CA ALA A 146 -10.52 -49.46 3.17
C ALA A 146 -11.41 -50.69 3.37
N ASP A 147 -12.71 -50.55 3.13
CA ASP A 147 -13.67 -51.65 3.26
C ASP A 147 -13.50 -52.73 2.19
N MET A 148 -13.17 -52.35 0.95
CA MET A 148 -12.85 -53.29 -0.13
C MET A 148 -11.54 -54.04 0.17
N ALA A 149 -10.52 -53.33 0.66
CA ALA A 149 -9.26 -53.92 1.07
C ALA A 149 -9.41 -54.90 2.25
N ALA A 150 -10.34 -54.63 3.16
CA ALA A 150 -10.67 -55.53 4.25
C ALA A 150 -11.50 -56.75 3.78
N ALA A 151 -12.43 -56.56 2.83
CA ALA A 151 -13.20 -57.66 2.24
C ALA A 151 -12.31 -58.67 1.50
N ASP A 152 -11.29 -58.19 0.79
CA ASP A 152 -10.37 -59.06 0.05
C ASP A 152 -9.52 -59.93 0.97
N ARG A 153 -9.03 -59.35 2.07
CA ARG A 153 -8.28 -60.08 3.10
C ARG A 153 -9.14 -61.11 3.84
N ARG A 154 -10.43 -60.83 4.04
CA ARG A 154 -11.38 -61.81 4.58
C ARG A 154 -11.55 -63.01 3.63
N ARG A 155 -11.60 -62.78 2.32
CA ARG A 155 -11.61 -63.88 1.32
C ARG A 155 -10.32 -64.70 1.38
N GLY A 156 -9.20 -64.09 1.73
CA GLY A 156 -7.91 -64.76 1.97
C GLY A 156 -7.76 -65.45 3.33
N GLY A 157 -8.82 -65.53 4.16
CA GLY A 157 -8.82 -66.27 5.44
C GLY A 157 -8.51 -65.44 6.70
N ALA A 158 -8.35 -64.12 6.60
CA ALA A 158 -8.11 -63.26 7.77
C ALA A 158 -9.39 -63.02 8.60
N SER A 159 -9.23 -62.90 9.92
CA SER A 159 -10.33 -62.52 10.82
C SER A 159 -10.85 -61.10 10.52
N ALA A 160 -12.14 -60.82 10.81
CA ALA A 160 -12.77 -59.55 10.42
C ALA A 160 -12.07 -58.31 11.01
N THR A 161 -11.65 -58.39 12.27
CA THR A 161 -10.93 -57.31 12.99
C THR A 161 -9.52 -57.11 12.46
N GLU A 162 -8.83 -58.19 12.13
CA GLU A 162 -7.47 -58.15 11.59
C GLU A 162 -7.43 -57.64 10.15
N ALA A 163 -8.39 -58.07 9.33
CA ALA A 163 -8.56 -57.59 7.96
C ALA A 163 -8.81 -56.07 7.91
N GLN A 164 -9.64 -55.54 8.81
CA GLN A 164 -9.91 -54.09 8.91
C GLN A 164 -8.67 -53.32 9.38
N ARG A 165 -7.95 -53.84 10.39
CA ARG A 165 -6.75 -53.19 10.92
C ARG A 165 -5.64 -53.12 9.86
N LEU A 166 -5.40 -54.23 9.16
CA LEU A 166 -4.40 -54.29 8.09
C LEU A 166 -4.78 -53.41 6.90
N ALA A 167 -6.07 -53.33 6.55
CA ALA A 167 -6.54 -52.43 5.49
C ALA A 167 -6.28 -50.94 5.81
N VAL A 168 -6.50 -50.52 7.06
CA VAL A 168 -6.22 -49.14 7.49
C VAL A 168 -4.72 -48.85 7.56
N LEU A 169 -3.92 -49.82 8.01
CA LEU A 169 -2.46 -49.69 8.06
C LEU A 169 -1.83 -49.58 6.67
N ASP A 170 -2.28 -50.40 5.73
CA ASP A 170 -1.79 -50.42 4.34
C ASP A 170 -2.15 -49.14 3.57
N LEU A 171 -3.33 -48.57 3.87
CA LEU A 171 -3.71 -47.22 3.41
C LEU A 171 -2.79 -46.12 3.98
N GLY A 172 -2.07 -46.38 5.07
CA GLY A 172 -1.33 -45.37 5.82
C GLY A 172 -2.24 -44.49 6.68
N GLY A 173 -3.42 -44.99 7.06
CA GLY A 173 -4.43 -44.34 7.88
C GLY A 173 -5.43 -43.46 7.11
N VAL A 174 -6.72 -43.57 7.46
CA VAL A 174 -7.83 -42.89 6.77
C VAL A 174 -7.71 -41.37 6.89
N GLU A 175 -7.47 -40.85 8.08
CA GLU A 175 -7.35 -39.39 8.31
C GLU A 175 -6.06 -38.81 7.73
N GLN A 176 -4.95 -39.55 7.78
CA GLN A 176 -3.68 -39.13 7.17
C GLN A 176 -3.80 -39.05 5.63
N THR A 177 -4.50 -40.01 5.02
CA THR A 177 -4.77 -40.00 3.57
C THR A 177 -5.68 -38.84 3.17
N LYS A 178 -6.74 -38.58 3.94
CA LYS A 178 -7.59 -37.40 3.77
C LYS A 178 -6.78 -36.10 3.84
N GLU A 179 -5.86 -35.97 4.81
CA GLU A 179 -5.04 -34.77 4.96
C GLU A 179 -4.08 -34.56 3.78
N ARG A 180 -3.51 -35.64 3.23
CA ARG A 180 -2.69 -35.59 1.99
C ARG A 180 -3.51 -35.14 0.77
N VAL A 181 -4.76 -35.59 0.66
CA VAL A 181 -5.67 -35.13 -0.39
C VAL A 181 -6.05 -33.68 -0.17
N ARG A 182 -6.36 -33.25 1.07
CA ARG A 182 -6.61 -31.84 1.41
C ARG A 182 -5.43 -30.95 1.03
N ALA A 183 -4.20 -31.33 1.36
CA ALA A 183 -2.99 -30.57 1.04
C ALA A 183 -2.73 -30.42 -0.48
N SER A 184 -3.25 -31.34 -1.29
CA SER A 184 -3.14 -31.31 -2.75
C SER A 184 -4.31 -30.60 -3.45
N ARG A 185 -5.33 -30.12 -2.73
CA ARG A 185 -6.45 -29.37 -3.33
C ARG A 185 -6.07 -27.93 -3.66
N TYR A 186 -6.44 -27.48 -4.87
CA TYR A 186 -6.40 -26.06 -5.23
C TYR A 186 -7.33 -25.26 -4.30
N GLY A 187 -6.78 -24.30 -3.54
CA GLY A 187 -7.54 -23.48 -2.58
C GLY A 187 -7.51 -23.97 -1.13
N ALA A 188 -6.92 -25.12 -0.82
CA ALA A 188 -6.76 -25.58 0.58
C ALA A 188 -5.99 -24.58 1.47
N TRP A 189 -5.11 -23.79 0.85
CA TRP A 189 -4.40 -22.70 1.52
C TRP A 189 -5.36 -21.60 2.02
N LEU A 190 -6.51 -21.35 1.37
CA LEU A 190 -7.50 -20.37 1.82
C LEU A 190 -8.17 -20.78 3.12
N ASP A 191 -8.46 -22.08 3.29
CA ASP A 191 -8.99 -22.64 4.52
C ASP A 191 -8.00 -22.60 5.68
N VAL A 192 -6.73 -22.84 5.35
CA VAL A 192 -5.61 -22.68 6.27
C VAL A 192 -5.51 -21.22 6.70
N VAL A 193 -5.45 -20.30 5.74
CA VAL A 193 -5.33 -18.86 5.99
C VAL A 193 -6.53 -18.34 6.79
N GLY A 194 -7.76 -18.70 6.42
CA GLY A 194 -8.96 -18.28 7.13
C GLY A 194 -9.01 -18.78 8.58
N ARG A 195 -8.58 -20.02 8.83
CA ARG A 195 -8.44 -20.55 10.21
C ARG A 195 -7.37 -19.79 10.99
N ASP A 196 -6.24 -19.50 10.35
CA ASP A 196 -5.12 -18.81 10.99
C ASP A 196 -5.44 -17.33 11.25
N VAL A 197 -6.22 -16.68 10.39
CA VAL A 197 -6.75 -15.32 10.62
C VAL A 197 -7.71 -15.30 11.81
N ARG A 198 -8.67 -16.23 11.88
CA ARG A 198 -9.57 -16.36 13.04
C ARG A 198 -8.81 -16.65 14.32
N TYR A 199 -7.77 -17.49 14.22
CA TYR A 199 -6.87 -17.76 15.33
C TYR A 199 -6.14 -16.50 15.76
N GLY A 200 -5.55 -15.74 14.83
CA GLY A 200 -4.90 -14.46 15.09
C GLY A 200 -5.82 -13.45 15.78
N LEU A 201 -7.07 -13.32 15.31
CA LEU A 201 -8.08 -12.47 15.94
C LEU A 201 -8.45 -12.92 17.36
N ARG A 202 -8.62 -14.23 17.59
CA ARG A 202 -8.79 -14.78 18.94
C ARG A 202 -7.59 -14.49 19.82
N GLN A 203 -6.40 -14.57 19.23
CA GLN A 203 -5.16 -14.39 19.93
C GLN A 203 -4.92 -12.92 20.34
N VAL A 204 -5.43 -11.97 19.55
CA VAL A 204 -5.50 -10.55 19.92
C VAL A 204 -6.36 -10.37 21.17
N ARG A 205 -7.54 -11.01 21.22
CA ARG A 205 -8.44 -10.98 22.38
C ARG A 205 -7.88 -11.66 23.62
N HIS A 206 -7.16 -12.78 23.45
CA HIS A 206 -6.56 -13.52 24.57
C HIS A 206 -5.31 -12.87 25.16
N SER A 207 -4.65 -11.98 24.42
CA SER A 207 -3.48 -11.25 24.88
C SER A 207 -3.72 -9.74 24.74
N PRO A 208 -4.67 -9.16 25.50
CA PRO A 208 -5.13 -7.79 25.26
C PRO A 208 -4.05 -6.75 25.54
N ALA A 209 -3.25 -6.92 26.61
CA ALA A 209 -2.16 -5.99 26.93
C ALA A 209 -1.10 -5.95 25.82
N PHE A 210 -0.59 -7.12 25.42
CA PHE A 210 0.37 -7.24 24.31
C PHE A 210 -0.18 -6.61 23.02
N SER A 211 -1.39 -7.00 22.65
CA SER A 211 -1.96 -6.61 21.36
C SER A 211 -2.31 -5.13 21.35
N GLY A 212 -2.81 -4.59 22.47
CA GLY A 212 -3.06 -3.16 22.64
C GLY A 212 -1.79 -2.33 22.49
N ILE A 213 -0.70 -2.69 23.17
CA ILE A 213 0.58 -1.97 23.06
C ILE A 213 1.13 -2.02 21.62
N ALA A 214 1.10 -3.21 21.01
CA ALA A 214 1.62 -3.39 19.66
C ALA A 214 0.77 -2.65 18.60
N ILE A 215 -0.56 -2.70 18.71
CA ILE A 215 -1.49 -1.93 17.85
C ILE A 215 -1.30 -0.43 18.07
N ALA A 216 -1.18 0.05 19.31
CA ALA A 216 -0.99 1.48 19.60
C ALA A 216 0.35 2.00 19.05
N THR A 217 1.41 1.21 19.19
CA THR A 217 2.75 1.54 18.68
C THR A 217 2.75 1.63 17.15
N LEU A 218 2.11 0.66 16.49
CA LEU A 218 1.91 0.67 15.04
C LEU A 218 1.03 1.83 14.58
N ALA A 219 -0.07 2.10 15.29
CA ALA A 219 -1.00 3.17 14.98
C ALA A 219 -0.31 4.53 15.06
N LEU A 220 0.50 4.76 16.10
CA LEU A 220 1.24 5.99 16.27
C LEU A 220 2.32 6.15 15.18
N GLY A 221 3.09 5.09 14.91
CA GLY A 221 4.09 5.10 13.83
C GLY A 221 3.47 5.37 12.45
N ILE A 222 2.39 4.69 12.09
CA ILE A 222 1.74 4.82 10.78
C ILE A 222 0.95 6.14 10.68
N GLY A 223 0.14 6.45 11.68
CA GLY A 223 -0.79 7.58 11.68
C GLY A 223 -0.08 8.94 11.71
N VAL A 224 0.94 9.10 12.58
CA VAL A 224 1.71 10.34 12.67
C VAL A 224 2.50 10.57 11.38
N ASN A 225 3.13 9.55 10.81
CA ASN A 225 3.86 9.69 9.55
C ASN A 225 2.94 9.99 8.37
N ALA A 226 1.76 9.34 8.31
CA ALA A 226 0.77 9.63 7.28
C ALA A 226 0.27 11.08 7.34
N ALA A 227 -0.04 11.59 8.54
CA ALA A 227 -0.43 12.98 8.73
C ALA A 227 0.71 13.95 8.37
N MET A 228 1.93 13.68 8.85
CA MET A 228 3.08 14.54 8.60
C MET A 228 3.46 14.62 7.13
N PHE A 229 3.51 13.48 6.42
CA PHE A 229 3.76 13.51 4.99
C PHE A 229 2.65 14.24 4.25
N SER A 230 1.39 14.10 4.65
CA SER A 230 0.28 14.82 4.00
C SER A 230 0.48 16.34 4.06
N VAL A 231 1.02 16.86 5.18
CA VAL A 231 1.41 18.28 5.31
C VAL A 231 2.61 18.62 4.40
N VAL A 232 3.62 17.76 4.34
CA VAL A 232 4.78 17.99 3.47
C VAL A 232 4.39 17.95 1.99
N ASP A 233 3.54 17.02 1.57
CA ASP A 233 3.02 16.91 0.21
C ASP A 233 2.23 18.16 -0.18
N ALA A 234 1.32 18.55 0.70
CA ALA A 234 0.50 19.75 0.62
C ALA A 234 1.32 21.02 0.39
N VAL A 235 2.44 21.18 1.10
CA VAL A 235 3.20 22.43 1.13
C VAL A 235 4.40 22.41 0.17
N LEU A 236 5.07 21.27 0.00
CA LEU A 236 6.36 21.18 -0.73
C LEU A 236 6.25 20.49 -2.09
N ILE A 237 5.38 19.49 -2.24
CA ILE A 237 5.41 18.59 -3.40
C ILE A 237 4.34 18.96 -4.43
N ARG A 238 3.15 19.38 -4.00
CA ARG A 238 2.07 19.71 -4.94
C ARG A 238 2.44 20.91 -5.82
N PRO A 239 2.24 20.80 -7.15
CA PRO A 239 2.47 21.91 -8.04
C PRO A 239 1.54 23.06 -7.69
N LEU A 240 2.08 24.27 -7.72
CA LEU A 240 1.28 25.49 -7.60
C LEU A 240 0.24 25.53 -8.73
N PRO A 241 -0.95 26.11 -8.52
CA PRO A 241 -2.03 26.15 -9.52
C PRO A 241 -1.76 27.14 -10.67
N TYR A 242 -0.48 27.43 -10.96
CA TYR A 242 -0.05 28.38 -11.97
C TYR A 242 0.57 27.63 -13.15
N ALA A 243 0.34 28.14 -14.37
CA ALA A 243 1.01 27.62 -15.56
C ALA A 243 2.54 27.83 -15.46
N ASP A 244 3.34 26.83 -15.84
CA ASP A 244 4.81 26.82 -15.74
C ASP A 244 5.35 27.42 -14.43
N ALA A 245 4.83 26.96 -13.29
CA ALA A 245 5.12 27.53 -11.97
C ALA A 245 6.62 27.61 -11.62
N ASP A 246 7.46 26.72 -12.18
CA ASP A 246 8.91 26.70 -11.94
C ASP A 246 9.64 27.93 -12.53
N ARG A 247 8.98 28.69 -13.41
CA ARG A 247 9.50 29.93 -14.00
C ARG A 247 9.04 31.20 -13.28
N LEU A 248 8.18 31.07 -12.26
CA LEU A 248 7.67 32.20 -11.50
C LEU A 248 8.64 32.57 -10.38
N VAL A 249 8.90 33.86 -10.24
CA VAL A 249 9.76 34.43 -9.22
C VAL A 249 9.09 35.63 -8.56
N MET A 250 9.47 35.87 -7.31
CA MET A 250 9.23 37.12 -6.61
C MET A 250 10.44 38.02 -6.69
N ILE A 251 10.19 39.31 -6.88
CA ILE A 251 11.19 40.36 -6.85
C ILE A 251 10.91 41.21 -5.61
N TRP A 252 11.93 41.41 -4.80
CA TRP A 252 11.90 42.20 -3.57
C TRP A 252 12.95 43.31 -3.63
N ASP A 253 12.69 44.43 -2.95
CA ASP A 253 13.73 45.43 -2.66
C ASP A 253 14.70 44.87 -1.60
N ASP A 254 16.01 45.13 -1.79
CA ASP A 254 17.09 44.73 -0.90
C ASP A 254 17.74 45.95 -0.26
N ALA A 255 17.34 46.23 0.99
CA ALA A 255 17.91 47.29 1.80
C ALA A 255 19.04 46.80 2.73
N SER A 256 19.52 45.55 2.59
CA SER A 256 20.57 45.00 3.47
C SER A 256 21.87 45.81 3.45
N ARG A 257 22.22 46.36 2.29
CA ARG A 257 23.39 47.22 2.09
C ARG A 257 23.32 48.55 2.85
N THR A 258 22.13 48.92 3.31
CA THR A 258 21.86 50.20 3.99
C THR A 258 21.35 49.97 5.41
N GLY A 259 21.60 48.78 5.99
CA GLY A 259 21.17 48.40 7.34
C GLY A 259 19.68 48.03 7.47
N GLY A 260 18.97 47.92 6.35
CA GLY A 260 17.56 47.53 6.28
C GLY A 260 17.35 46.02 6.12
N LYS A 261 16.10 45.61 5.86
CA LYS A 261 15.74 44.21 5.65
C LYS A 261 16.20 43.73 4.26
N PRO A 262 16.66 42.47 4.12
CA PRO A 262 17.11 41.91 2.84
C PRO A 262 15.96 41.59 1.86
N LYS A 263 14.71 41.55 2.34
CA LYS A 263 13.51 41.43 1.51
C LYS A 263 12.48 42.43 2.01
N PHE A 264 12.22 43.46 1.23
CA PHE A 264 11.28 44.53 1.54
C PHE A 264 10.33 44.77 0.36
N PHE A 265 9.14 45.32 0.64
CA PHE A 265 8.20 45.67 -0.42
C PHE A 265 8.83 46.71 -1.34
N SER A 266 8.57 46.56 -2.63
CA SER A 266 8.97 47.53 -3.64
C SER A 266 7.98 48.69 -3.67
N THR A 267 8.35 49.74 -4.40
CA THR A 267 7.49 50.91 -4.63
C THR A 267 6.82 50.85 -6.01
N PRO A 268 5.70 51.57 -6.22
CA PRO A 268 5.08 51.67 -7.55
C PRO A 268 6.03 52.19 -8.65
N PRO A 269 6.86 53.24 -8.42
CA PRO A 269 7.88 53.66 -9.39
C PRO A 269 8.89 52.56 -9.72
N GLU A 270 9.40 51.83 -8.72
CA GLU A 270 10.35 50.74 -8.95
C GLU A 270 9.75 49.63 -9.81
N TRP A 271 8.52 49.19 -9.51
CA TRP A 271 7.83 48.22 -10.33
C TRP A 271 7.68 48.70 -11.78
N HIS A 272 7.28 49.96 -11.97
CA HIS A 272 7.08 50.55 -13.29
C HIS A 272 8.39 50.58 -14.10
N GLU A 273 9.48 51.03 -13.49
CA GLU A 273 10.81 51.10 -14.10
C GLU A 273 11.38 49.70 -14.36
N TRP A 274 11.23 48.77 -13.41
CA TRP A 274 11.62 47.37 -13.60
C TRP A 274 10.89 46.74 -14.76
N ARG A 275 9.58 46.97 -14.87
CA ARG A 275 8.78 46.44 -15.98
C ARG A 275 9.20 47.03 -17.32
N ARG A 276 9.45 48.35 -17.37
CA ARG A 276 9.86 49.06 -18.60
C ARG A 276 11.22 48.60 -19.12
N ASP A 277 12.21 48.48 -18.23
CA ASP A 277 13.60 48.20 -18.61
C ASP A 277 13.97 46.71 -18.50
N ASN A 278 12.98 45.84 -18.27
CA ASN A 278 13.18 44.40 -18.10
C ASN A 278 13.59 43.69 -19.40
N THR A 279 14.62 42.85 -19.31
CA THR A 279 15.10 42.01 -20.41
C THR A 279 14.99 40.51 -20.16
N VAL A 280 14.81 40.09 -18.90
CA VAL A 280 14.93 38.69 -18.44
C VAL A 280 13.58 38.00 -18.15
N PHE A 281 12.52 38.78 -17.91
CA PHE A 281 11.17 38.30 -17.66
C PHE A 281 10.26 38.52 -18.87
N THR A 282 9.25 37.66 -19.01
CA THR A 282 8.18 37.83 -19.99
C THR A 282 7.40 39.10 -19.67
N ASP A 283 7.05 39.29 -18.40
CA ASP A 283 6.51 40.52 -17.84
C ASP A 283 6.65 40.49 -16.30
N ILE A 284 6.45 41.63 -15.64
CA ILE A 284 6.46 41.82 -14.19
C ILE A 284 5.11 42.41 -13.76
N ALA A 285 4.39 41.71 -12.90
CA ALA A 285 3.13 42.18 -12.34
C ALA A 285 3.30 42.74 -10.94
N ALA A 286 2.57 43.81 -10.65
CA ALA A 286 2.47 44.41 -9.33
C ALA A 286 1.30 43.82 -8.57
N SER A 287 1.46 43.77 -7.26
CA SER A 287 0.34 43.55 -6.38
C SER A 287 0.53 44.15 -5.00
N GLN A 288 -0.55 44.68 -4.44
CA GLN A 288 -0.57 45.25 -3.09
C GLN A 288 -1.58 44.51 -2.23
N PRO A 289 -1.25 44.16 -0.98
CA PRO A 289 -2.23 43.68 -0.02
C PRO A 289 -3.19 44.82 0.33
N GLY A 290 -4.42 44.48 0.69
CA GLY A 290 -5.38 45.43 1.21
C GLY A 290 -6.60 44.72 1.76
N ASP A 291 -7.55 45.51 2.25
CA ASP A 291 -8.81 45.02 2.78
C ASP A 291 -9.97 45.80 2.13
N ALA A 292 -11.11 45.13 2.00
CA ALA A 292 -12.32 45.72 1.43
C ALA A 292 -13.53 45.39 2.29
N ALA A 293 -14.22 46.41 2.79
CA ALA A 293 -15.49 46.26 3.48
C ALA A 293 -16.63 46.10 2.45
N LEU A 294 -17.22 44.91 2.36
CA LEU A 294 -18.40 44.64 1.56
C LEU A 294 -19.66 45.08 2.29
N SER A 295 -20.43 45.98 1.68
CA SER A 295 -21.67 46.54 2.23
C SER A 295 -22.83 46.50 1.23
N GLY A 296 -24.05 46.79 1.71
CA GLY A 296 -25.25 46.98 0.87
C GLY A 296 -26.15 45.75 0.64
N ASN A 297 -25.70 44.53 0.95
CA ASN A 297 -26.53 43.31 0.91
C ASN A 297 -26.24 42.42 2.13
N GLY A 298 -26.86 42.76 3.27
CA GLY A 298 -26.70 42.07 4.55
C GLY A 298 -25.69 42.74 5.48
N GLU A 299 -25.23 42.00 6.49
CA GLU A 299 -24.22 42.46 7.44
C GLU A 299 -22.92 42.86 6.73
N PRO A 300 -22.31 44.00 7.10
CA PRO A 300 -20.99 44.38 6.62
C PRO A 300 -19.95 43.29 6.93
N GLU A 301 -19.11 42.97 5.95
CA GLU A 301 -18.03 42.00 6.11
C GLU A 301 -16.73 42.58 5.58
N GLU A 302 -15.67 42.47 6.38
CA GLU A 302 -14.31 42.79 5.94
C GLU A 302 -13.74 41.62 5.14
N LEU A 303 -13.35 41.89 3.90
CA LEU A 303 -12.84 40.91 2.95
C LEU A 303 -11.36 41.15 2.71
N PRO A 304 -10.50 40.13 2.86
CA PRO A 304 -9.11 40.25 2.45
C PRO A 304 -9.07 40.47 0.93
N ALA A 305 -8.45 41.57 0.52
CA ALA A 305 -8.45 42.00 -0.86
C ALA A 305 -7.02 42.15 -1.38
N ARG A 306 -6.85 42.08 -2.70
CA ARG A 306 -5.57 42.42 -3.33
C ARG A 306 -5.79 43.31 -4.51
N LYS A 307 -5.00 44.38 -4.56
CA LYS A 307 -4.85 45.15 -5.78
C LYS A 307 -3.80 44.46 -6.65
N VAL A 308 -4.11 44.22 -7.92
CA VAL A 308 -3.19 43.59 -8.87
C VAL A 308 -3.19 44.36 -10.18
N SER A 309 -2.04 44.44 -10.83
CA SER A 309 -1.92 45.08 -12.13
C SER A 309 -2.63 44.28 -13.23
N GLY A 310 -3.05 44.93 -14.32
CA GLY A 310 -3.81 44.25 -15.39
C GLY A 310 -3.09 43.05 -16.03
N ASN A 311 -1.75 43.05 -16.04
CA ASN A 311 -0.92 41.94 -16.54
C ASN A 311 -0.71 40.80 -15.50
N PHE A 312 -1.21 40.93 -14.28
CA PHE A 312 -1.06 39.91 -13.23
C PHE A 312 -1.55 38.53 -13.66
N TRP A 313 -2.69 38.49 -14.34
CA TRP A 313 -3.33 37.26 -14.78
C TRP A 313 -2.50 36.54 -15.85
N SER A 314 -1.91 37.27 -16.80
CA SER A 314 -1.05 36.71 -17.84
C SER A 314 0.30 36.25 -17.28
N VAL A 315 0.87 37.02 -16.34
CA VAL A 315 2.10 36.62 -15.64
C VAL A 315 1.90 35.31 -14.90
N LEU A 316 0.78 35.10 -14.20
CA LEU A 316 0.50 33.83 -13.51
C LEU A 316 -0.05 32.72 -14.42
N GLY A 317 -0.50 33.07 -15.63
CA GLY A 317 -1.24 32.15 -16.49
C GLY A 317 -2.57 31.72 -15.85
N ALA A 318 -3.19 32.62 -15.09
CA ALA A 318 -4.42 32.36 -14.35
C ALA A 318 -5.65 32.74 -15.19
N GLN A 319 -6.65 31.87 -15.19
CA GLN A 319 -7.91 32.10 -15.90
C GLN A 319 -9.09 32.00 -14.93
N PRO A 320 -10.13 32.82 -15.11
CA PRO A 320 -11.32 32.74 -14.27
C PRO A 320 -12.11 31.46 -14.59
N LEU A 321 -12.81 30.94 -13.58
CA LEU A 321 -13.79 29.85 -13.75
C LEU A 321 -15.01 30.32 -14.54
N LEU A 322 -15.49 31.53 -14.26
CA LEU A 322 -16.62 32.16 -14.93
C LEU A 322 -16.32 33.66 -15.16
N GLY A 323 -16.82 34.22 -16.26
CA GLY A 323 -16.63 35.62 -16.61
C GLY A 323 -15.24 35.91 -17.21
N ARG A 324 -14.66 37.05 -16.86
CA ARG A 324 -13.34 37.51 -17.35
C ARG A 324 -12.54 38.18 -16.23
N VAL A 325 -11.25 38.34 -16.48
CA VAL A 325 -10.38 39.21 -15.69
C VAL A 325 -10.38 40.63 -16.28
N PHE A 326 -9.92 41.61 -15.50
CA PHE A 326 -9.74 42.97 -16.00
C PHE A 326 -8.47 43.10 -16.83
N THR A 327 -8.50 44.03 -17.78
CA THR A 327 -7.42 44.33 -18.71
C THR A 327 -6.46 45.40 -18.16
N GLU A 328 -5.30 45.55 -18.81
CA GLU A 328 -4.33 46.61 -18.50
C GLU A 328 -4.89 48.02 -18.74
N ASP A 329 -5.73 48.19 -19.76
CA ASP A 329 -6.44 49.44 -20.01
C ASP A 329 -7.44 49.76 -18.89
N GLU A 330 -8.20 48.76 -18.41
CA GLU A 330 -9.13 48.94 -17.29
C GLU A 330 -8.41 49.30 -15.99
N ASP A 331 -7.24 48.69 -15.74
CA ASP A 331 -6.36 49.02 -14.60
C ASP A 331 -5.84 50.45 -14.70
N THR A 332 -5.32 50.85 -15.86
CA THR A 332 -4.80 52.21 -16.08
C THR A 332 -5.88 53.29 -15.94
N ARG A 333 -7.11 53.00 -16.40
CA ARG A 333 -8.26 53.92 -16.28
C ARG A 333 -8.85 53.97 -14.86
N GLY A 334 -8.43 53.10 -13.95
CA GLY A 334 -9.02 53.00 -12.61
C GLY A 334 -10.46 52.48 -12.64
N SER A 335 -10.76 51.54 -13.54
CA SER A 335 -12.10 50.99 -13.71
C SER A 335 -12.57 50.29 -12.44
N ARG A 336 -13.80 50.57 -12.02
CA ARG A 336 -14.39 49.98 -10.81
C ARG A 336 -14.94 48.58 -11.08
N VAL A 337 -14.04 47.65 -11.35
CA VAL A 337 -14.32 46.24 -11.61
C VAL A 337 -13.59 45.35 -10.63
N VAL A 338 -14.16 44.18 -10.32
CA VAL A 338 -13.56 43.21 -9.41
C VAL A 338 -13.71 41.78 -9.89
N VAL A 339 -12.73 40.96 -9.53
CA VAL A 339 -12.78 39.50 -9.65
C VAL A 339 -12.90 38.93 -8.24
N ILE A 340 -13.81 37.97 -8.02
CA ILE A 340 -14.08 37.40 -6.70
C ILE A 340 -13.56 35.96 -6.58
N SER A 341 -13.30 35.53 -5.35
CA SER A 341 -12.91 34.15 -5.05
C SER A 341 -14.10 33.20 -5.18
N TYR A 342 -13.81 31.92 -5.43
CA TYR A 342 -14.82 30.87 -5.37
C TYR A 342 -15.49 30.79 -3.98
N GLY A 343 -14.71 31.03 -2.91
CA GLY A 343 -15.20 30.99 -1.53
C GLY A 343 -16.23 32.08 -1.25
N LEU A 344 -15.93 33.32 -1.63
CA LEU A 344 -16.85 34.45 -1.49
C LEU A 344 -18.12 34.22 -2.32
N TRP A 345 -17.96 33.74 -3.56
CA TRP A 345 -19.09 33.41 -4.44
C TRP A 345 -20.06 32.40 -3.82
N GLN A 346 -19.55 31.34 -3.19
CA GLN A 346 -20.36 30.35 -2.49
C GLN A 346 -21.03 30.93 -1.24
N ARG A 347 -20.24 31.60 -0.39
CA ARG A 347 -20.67 32.03 0.95
C ARG A 347 -21.60 33.24 0.95
N ARG A 348 -21.36 34.23 0.08
CA ARG A 348 -22.14 35.49 0.02
C ARG A 348 -23.13 35.55 -1.13
N PHE A 349 -22.86 34.85 -2.22
CA PHE A 349 -23.70 34.92 -3.42
C PHE A 349 -24.41 33.60 -3.74
N GLY A 350 -24.35 32.61 -2.83
CA GLY A 350 -25.09 31.36 -2.94
C GLY A 350 -24.75 30.54 -4.17
N ALA A 351 -23.53 30.69 -4.71
CA ALA A 351 -23.12 30.09 -5.98
C ALA A 351 -23.98 30.50 -7.20
N SER A 352 -24.65 31.65 -7.15
CA SER A 352 -25.47 32.12 -8.27
C SER A 352 -24.59 32.68 -9.41
N PRO A 353 -24.77 32.24 -10.67
CA PRO A 353 -24.07 32.81 -11.82
C PRO A 353 -24.47 34.27 -12.09
N ASP A 354 -25.60 34.73 -11.56
CA ASP A 354 -26.10 36.10 -11.71
C ASP A 354 -25.25 37.14 -10.96
N VAL A 355 -24.23 36.70 -10.20
CA VAL A 355 -23.24 37.60 -9.61
C VAL A 355 -22.41 38.30 -10.69
N LEU A 356 -22.22 37.69 -11.86
CA LEU A 356 -21.49 38.32 -12.96
C LEU A 356 -22.27 39.52 -13.52
N GLY A 357 -21.59 40.65 -13.63
CA GLY A 357 -22.19 41.92 -14.03
C GLY A 357 -22.90 42.68 -12.90
N ARG A 358 -23.09 42.05 -11.73
CA ARG A 358 -23.73 42.68 -10.56
C ARG A 358 -22.79 43.70 -9.93
N THR A 359 -23.37 44.81 -9.48
CA THR A 359 -22.66 45.84 -8.70
C THR A 359 -22.69 45.48 -7.21
N ILE A 360 -21.52 45.54 -6.58
CA ILE A 360 -21.33 45.40 -5.13
C ILE A 360 -20.68 46.66 -4.57
N THR A 361 -20.94 46.98 -3.30
CA THR A 361 -20.33 48.14 -2.64
C THR A 361 -19.14 47.69 -1.82
N LEU A 362 -17.96 48.18 -2.15
CA LEU A 362 -16.70 47.95 -1.43
C LEU A 362 -16.15 49.29 -0.96
N ASN A 363 -15.91 49.47 0.35
CA ASN A 363 -15.40 50.73 0.92
C ASN A 363 -16.20 51.95 0.43
N ASP A 364 -17.53 51.88 0.52
CA ASP A 364 -18.51 52.89 0.07
C ASP A 364 -18.47 53.23 -1.43
N SER A 365 -17.77 52.43 -2.23
CA SER A 365 -17.63 52.57 -3.67
C SER A 365 -18.28 51.42 -4.41
N SER A 366 -19.01 51.73 -5.50
CA SER A 366 -19.63 50.71 -6.36
C SER A 366 -18.61 50.06 -7.29
N TYR A 367 -18.54 48.72 -7.28
CA TYR A 367 -17.72 47.90 -8.17
C TYR A 367 -18.55 46.84 -8.89
N GLN A 368 -18.27 46.60 -10.16
CA GLN A 368 -18.91 45.52 -10.92
C GLN A 368 -18.10 44.22 -10.79
N VAL A 369 -18.77 43.12 -10.43
CA VAL A 369 -18.16 41.79 -10.46
C VAL A 369 -18.07 41.32 -11.90
N ILE A 370 -16.86 41.08 -12.41
CA ILE A 370 -16.63 40.69 -13.82
C ILE A 370 -16.14 39.26 -13.99
N GLY A 371 -15.70 38.61 -12.91
CA GLY A 371 -15.19 37.25 -12.96
C GLY A 371 -15.13 36.56 -11.61
N ILE A 372 -15.08 35.23 -11.65
CA ILE A 372 -14.93 34.34 -10.48
C ILE A 372 -13.70 33.48 -10.71
N MET A 373 -12.77 33.44 -9.76
CA MET A 373 -11.60 32.55 -9.85
C MET A 373 -11.95 31.10 -9.50
N PRO A 374 -11.23 30.10 -10.07
CA PRO A 374 -11.37 28.70 -9.68
C PRO A 374 -11.12 28.47 -8.19
N ARG A 375 -11.70 27.41 -7.63
CA ARG A 375 -11.56 27.03 -6.20
C ARG A 375 -10.09 26.86 -5.78
N GLU A 376 -9.26 26.39 -6.70
CA GLU A 376 -7.87 26.06 -6.47
C GLU A 376 -6.95 27.28 -6.60
N PHE A 377 -7.46 28.41 -7.10
CA PHE A 377 -6.65 29.62 -7.30
C PHE A 377 -6.41 30.34 -5.98
N TYR A 378 -5.17 30.75 -5.77
CA TYR A 378 -4.76 31.59 -4.65
C TYR A 378 -3.51 32.38 -5.04
N PHE A 379 -3.18 33.42 -4.28
CA PHE A 379 -1.91 34.13 -4.43
C PHE A 379 -1.45 34.75 -3.09
N MET A 380 -0.14 34.71 -2.82
CA MET A 380 0.53 35.09 -1.55
C MET A 380 0.04 36.34 -0.80
N PRO A 381 0.27 36.41 0.53
CA PRO A 381 0.66 35.32 1.44
C PRO A 381 -0.55 34.52 1.95
N ALA A 382 -1.78 34.97 1.66
CA ALA A 382 -3.00 34.35 2.13
C ALA A 382 -3.72 33.65 0.97
N ARG A 383 -4.15 32.40 1.19
CA ARG A 383 -5.12 31.76 0.28
C ARG A 383 -6.52 32.39 0.36
N ASP A 384 -6.76 33.25 1.35
CA ASP A 384 -8.08 33.83 1.64
C ASP A 384 -8.28 35.19 0.98
N VAL A 385 -7.69 35.42 -0.20
CA VAL A 385 -8.02 36.61 -0.99
C VAL A 385 -9.41 36.41 -1.54
N ASP A 386 -10.36 37.19 -1.04
CA ASP A 386 -11.75 37.11 -1.46
C ASP A 386 -12.02 37.97 -2.69
N ILE A 387 -11.24 39.05 -2.88
CA ILE A 387 -11.43 40.00 -3.98
C ILE A 387 -10.10 40.46 -4.57
N TRP A 388 -10.04 40.51 -5.90
CA TRP A 388 -8.99 41.18 -6.67
C TRP A 388 -9.53 42.44 -7.35
N MET A 389 -8.82 43.54 -7.17
CA MET A 389 -9.13 44.86 -7.74
C MET A 389 -7.94 45.35 -8.57
N PRO A 390 -8.13 46.27 -9.53
CA PRO A 390 -7.02 46.88 -10.24
C PRO A 390 -6.13 47.73 -9.30
N THR A 391 -4.82 47.78 -9.56
CA THR A 391 -3.88 48.67 -8.84
C THR A 391 -4.20 50.13 -9.03
N SER A 392 -4.59 50.52 -10.25
CA SER A 392 -4.96 51.90 -10.61
C SER A 392 -3.93 52.93 -10.13
N PHE A 393 -2.64 52.66 -10.37
CA PHE A 393 -1.58 53.54 -9.93
C PHE A 393 -1.73 54.94 -10.52
N SER A 394 -2.01 55.92 -9.66
CA SER A 394 -2.07 57.31 -10.08
C SER A 394 -0.67 57.85 -10.41
N PRO A 395 -0.54 58.90 -11.23
CA PRO A 395 0.74 59.56 -11.47
C PRO A 395 1.46 60.00 -10.19
N ALA A 396 0.71 60.38 -9.14
CA ALA A 396 1.30 60.72 -7.85
C ALA A 396 1.95 59.49 -7.16
N MET A 397 1.32 58.32 -7.25
CA MET A 397 1.87 57.07 -6.72
C MET A 397 3.11 56.62 -7.51
N LEU A 398 3.07 56.74 -8.84
CA LEU A 398 4.21 56.41 -9.72
C LEU A 398 5.41 57.35 -9.57
N ASN A 399 5.28 58.43 -8.82
CA ASN A 399 6.38 59.33 -8.46
C ASN A 399 6.81 59.21 -6.99
N ASN A 400 6.18 58.33 -6.20
CA ASN A 400 6.45 58.21 -4.77
C ASN A 400 7.41 57.04 -4.47
N TRP A 401 8.71 57.34 -4.43
CA TRP A 401 9.80 56.40 -4.12
C TRP A 401 9.93 56.03 -2.64
N GLY A 402 9.08 56.60 -1.76
CA GLY A 402 9.06 56.26 -0.34
C GLY A 402 7.94 55.29 0.06
N TRP A 403 7.01 55.01 -0.85
CA TRP A 403 5.84 54.17 -0.57
C TRP A 403 6.09 52.71 -0.95
N HIS A 404 6.49 51.92 0.05
CA HIS A 404 6.84 50.51 -0.10
C HIS A 404 5.68 49.56 0.25
N ASP A 405 4.82 49.27 -0.71
CA ASP A 405 3.67 48.37 -0.53
C ASP A 405 3.42 47.44 -1.73
N VAL A 406 4.34 47.40 -2.70
CA VAL A 406 4.22 46.58 -3.92
C VAL A 406 5.00 45.29 -3.78
N HIS A 407 4.31 44.18 -4.01
CA HIS A 407 4.89 42.89 -4.34
C HIS A 407 5.03 42.74 -5.84
N CYS A 408 6.23 42.39 -6.30
CA CYS A 408 6.48 42.13 -7.71
C CYS A 408 6.57 40.62 -7.96
N VAL A 409 5.71 40.11 -8.83
CA VAL A 409 5.78 38.73 -9.34
C VAL A 409 6.12 38.77 -10.82
N ALA A 410 7.04 37.91 -11.25
CA ALA A 410 7.51 37.89 -12.63
C ALA A 410 7.64 36.46 -13.15
N ARG A 411 7.58 36.32 -14.48
CA ARG A 411 7.79 35.04 -15.18
C ARG A 411 9.07 35.10 -15.99
N LEU A 412 10.03 34.23 -15.72
CA LEU A 412 11.27 34.14 -16.51
C LEU A 412 10.97 33.87 -17.99
N LYS A 413 11.68 34.53 -18.91
CA LYS A 413 11.62 34.17 -20.35
C LYS A 413 12.11 32.73 -20.56
N PRO A 414 11.65 32.04 -21.62
CA PRO A 414 12.17 30.71 -21.94
C PRO A 414 13.71 30.75 -22.10
N GLY A 415 14.42 29.82 -21.46
CA GLY A 415 15.88 29.72 -21.52
C GLY A 415 16.67 30.66 -20.60
N VAL A 416 16.01 31.58 -19.87
CA VAL A 416 16.69 32.44 -18.89
C VAL A 416 16.80 31.71 -17.54
N SER A 417 18.03 31.59 -17.03
CA SER A 417 18.30 31.01 -15.72
C SER A 417 17.98 31.98 -14.58
N LEU A 418 17.73 31.43 -13.39
CA LEU A 418 17.50 32.23 -12.18
C LEU A 418 18.71 33.13 -11.83
N ASN A 419 19.94 32.66 -12.07
CA ASN A 419 21.14 33.45 -11.78
C ASN A 419 21.26 34.66 -12.73
N GLN A 420 20.99 34.48 -14.02
CA GLN A 420 20.94 35.60 -14.97
C GLN A 420 19.88 36.64 -14.58
N ALA A 421 18.71 36.18 -14.13
CA ALA A 421 17.67 37.10 -13.65
C ALA A 421 18.08 37.86 -12.39
N ARG A 422 18.77 37.21 -11.44
CA ARG A 422 19.31 37.84 -10.23
C ARG A 422 20.34 38.92 -10.57
N GLU A 423 21.29 38.62 -11.45
CA GLU A 423 22.32 39.57 -11.88
C GLU A 423 21.70 40.78 -12.60
N ALA A 424 20.80 40.53 -13.57
CA ALA A 424 20.13 41.60 -14.31
C ALA A 424 19.33 42.53 -13.39
N MET A 425 18.58 41.97 -12.43
CA MET A 425 17.79 42.75 -11.48
C MET A 425 18.64 43.50 -10.46
N ALA A 426 19.76 42.92 -10.02
CA ALA A 426 20.71 43.62 -9.17
C ALA A 426 21.31 44.85 -9.89
N THR A 427 21.75 44.69 -11.14
CA THR A 427 22.27 45.80 -11.95
C THR A 427 21.20 46.86 -12.20
N LEU A 428 19.99 46.46 -12.59
CA LEU A 428 18.90 47.39 -12.87
C LEU A 428 18.51 48.21 -11.62
N SER A 429 18.37 47.55 -10.48
CA SER A 429 17.95 48.19 -9.23
C SER A 429 19.03 49.11 -8.65
N LEU A 430 20.31 48.74 -8.78
CA LEU A 430 21.42 49.63 -8.40
C LEU A 430 21.46 50.89 -9.28
N ARG A 431 21.19 50.76 -10.59
CA ARG A 431 21.11 51.90 -11.50
C ARG A 431 19.95 52.83 -11.14
N LEU A 432 18.77 52.26 -10.88
CA LEU A 432 17.56 53.02 -10.56
C LEU A 432 17.68 53.73 -9.20
N SER A 433 18.19 53.04 -8.18
CA SER A 433 18.38 53.63 -6.85
C SER A 433 19.38 54.77 -6.87
N ALA A 434 20.48 54.66 -7.63
CA ALA A 434 21.44 55.77 -7.79
C ALA A 434 20.84 57.04 -8.40
N GLN A 435 19.74 56.94 -9.16
CA GLN A 435 19.08 58.07 -9.81
C GLN A 435 17.99 58.71 -8.96
N HIS A 436 17.31 57.94 -8.11
CA HIS A 436 16.07 58.37 -7.47
C HIS A 436 16.06 58.29 -5.94
N VAL A 437 17.02 57.59 -5.33
CA VAL A 437 17.03 57.33 -3.89
C VAL A 437 18.42 57.67 -3.30
N PRO A 438 18.50 58.31 -2.11
CA PRO A 438 19.79 58.69 -1.51
C PRO A 438 20.70 57.50 -1.15
N LEU A 439 20.12 56.32 -0.95
CA LEU A 439 20.82 55.11 -0.52
C LEU A 439 20.64 54.03 -1.57
N ALA A 440 21.75 53.49 -2.08
CA ALA A 440 21.74 52.47 -3.12
C ALA A 440 21.11 51.16 -2.61
N ARG A 441 20.10 50.68 -3.32
CA ARG A 441 19.40 49.43 -3.04
C ARG A 441 19.48 48.50 -4.23
N SER A 442 19.48 47.20 -3.95
CA SER A 442 19.48 46.14 -4.96
C SER A 442 18.10 45.48 -5.01
N ALA A 443 17.90 44.51 -5.90
CA ALA A 443 16.75 43.63 -5.84
C ALA A 443 17.17 42.19 -5.50
N VAL A 444 16.31 41.47 -4.80
CA VAL A 444 16.41 40.03 -4.59
C VAL A 444 15.37 39.32 -5.43
N VAL A 445 15.82 38.35 -6.23
CA VAL A 445 14.95 37.46 -7.00
C VAL A 445 14.91 36.09 -6.36
N THR A 446 13.73 35.65 -5.92
CA THR A 446 13.49 34.36 -5.26
C THR A 446 12.46 33.55 -6.03
N PRO A 447 12.66 32.24 -6.27
CA PRO A 447 11.61 31.38 -6.83
C PRO A 447 10.31 31.48 -6.03
N LEU A 448 9.17 31.57 -6.70
CA LEU A 448 7.86 31.70 -6.04
C LEU A 448 7.59 30.52 -5.09
N ARG A 449 8.04 29.30 -5.45
CA ARG A 449 7.94 28.12 -4.58
C ARG A 449 8.76 28.27 -3.29
N GLU A 450 9.96 28.82 -3.37
CA GLU A 450 10.81 29.05 -2.20
C GLU A 450 10.22 30.15 -1.30
N GLU A 451 9.63 31.19 -1.89
CA GLU A 451 8.96 32.24 -1.10
C GLU A 451 7.73 31.70 -0.36
N LEU A 452 6.93 30.86 -1.03
CA LEU A 452 5.78 30.18 -0.44
C LEU A 452 6.18 29.18 0.64
N ALA A 453 7.24 28.39 0.43
CA ALA A 453 7.70 27.40 1.41
C ALA A 453 8.51 28.05 2.55
N GLY A 454 9.18 29.17 2.29
CA GLY A 454 9.91 30.03 3.21
C GLY A 454 10.75 29.29 4.26
N LYS A 455 10.77 29.84 5.49
CA LYS A 455 11.39 29.24 6.68
C LYS A 455 10.78 27.89 7.07
N THR A 456 9.56 27.63 6.62
CA THR A 456 8.78 26.44 6.94
C THR A 456 9.34 25.20 6.23
N TYR A 457 10.02 25.36 5.08
CA TYR A 457 10.65 24.26 4.34
C TYR A 457 11.57 23.41 5.23
N MET A 458 12.52 24.06 5.91
CA MET A 458 13.49 23.35 6.74
C MET A 458 12.84 22.75 7.99
N SER A 459 11.90 23.47 8.60
CA SER A 459 11.12 22.96 9.73
C SER A 459 10.30 21.72 9.37
N LEU A 460 9.68 21.69 8.18
CA LEU A 460 8.92 20.55 7.68
C LEU A 460 9.81 19.34 7.38
N ILE A 461 11.01 19.55 6.82
CA ILE A 461 11.97 18.46 6.61
C ILE A 461 12.46 17.86 7.93
N VAL A 462 12.81 18.70 8.91
CA VAL A 462 13.23 18.23 10.24
C VAL A 462 12.09 17.46 10.92
N LEU A 463 10.86 17.96 10.82
CA LEU A 463 9.69 17.31 11.38
C LEU A 463 9.36 15.98 10.68
N LEU A 464 9.55 15.89 9.36
CA LEU A 464 9.44 14.64 8.61
C LEU A 464 10.52 13.64 9.02
N GLY A 465 11.76 14.09 9.22
CA GLY A 465 12.85 13.27 9.74
C GLY A 465 12.56 12.73 11.14
N ALA A 466 12.02 13.57 12.03
CA ALA A 466 11.60 13.17 13.36
C ALA A 466 10.45 12.14 13.31
N ALA A 467 9.46 12.33 12.44
CA ALA A 467 8.39 11.35 12.24
C ALA A 467 8.93 10.00 11.73
N GLY A 468 9.91 10.02 10.82
CA GLY A 468 10.62 8.83 10.36
C GLY A 468 11.35 8.10 11.51
N ALA A 469 12.01 8.84 12.41
CA ALA A 469 12.63 8.27 13.60
C ALA A 469 11.60 7.61 14.53
N VAL A 470 10.43 8.23 14.71
CA VAL A 470 9.30 7.64 15.48
C VAL A 470 8.82 6.33 14.83
N LEU A 471 8.77 6.26 13.49
CA LEU A 471 8.44 5.01 12.79
C LEU A 471 9.46 3.91 13.08
N LEU A 472 10.76 4.25 13.06
CA LEU A 472 11.83 3.31 13.36
C LEU A 472 11.73 2.81 14.81
N ILE A 473 11.51 3.71 15.76
CA ILE A 473 11.29 3.34 17.18
C ILE A 473 10.08 2.41 17.31
N ALA A 474 8.98 2.70 16.61
CA ALA A 474 7.80 1.84 16.58
C ALA A 474 8.11 0.44 16.03
N CYS A 475 8.90 0.35 14.95
CA CYS A 475 9.33 -0.91 14.36
C CYS A 475 10.22 -1.72 15.31
N VAL A 476 11.17 -1.06 15.99
CA VAL A 476 12.05 -1.71 16.98
C VAL A 476 11.26 -2.21 18.19
N ASN A 477 10.31 -1.42 18.69
CA ASN A 477 9.45 -1.83 19.80
C ASN A 477 8.57 -3.02 19.43
N LEU A 478 8.00 -3.01 18.22
CA LEU A 478 7.23 -4.13 17.69
C LEU A 478 8.11 -5.39 17.57
N ALA A 479 9.34 -5.25 17.08
CA ALA A 479 10.31 -6.33 16.99
C ALA A 479 10.58 -6.98 18.34
N ASN A 480 10.90 -6.15 19.35
CA ASN A 480 11.18 -6.61 20.71
C ASN A 480 9.98 -7.33 21.33
N LEU A 481 8.78 -6.80 21.11
CA LEU A 481 7.52 -7.43 21.55
C LEU A 481 7.30 -8.80 20.89
N LEU A 482 7.46 -8.89 19.57
CA LEU A 482 7.28 -10.15 18.84
C LEU A 482 8.32 -11.21 19.25
N LEU A 483 9.57 -10.81 19.48
CA LEU A 483 10.64 -11.67 19.98
C LEU A 483 10.32 -12.20 21.39
N ALA A 484 9.90 -11.33 22.30
CA ALA A 484 9.52 -11.72 23.67
C ALA A 484 8.33 -12.69 23.67
N ARG A 485 7.31 -12.43 22.83
CA ARG A 485 6.15 -13.32 22.67
C ARG A 485 6.55 -14.68 22.11
N GLY A 486 7.46 -14.71 21.14
CA GLY A 486 8.03 -15.94 20.59
C GLY A 486 8.75 -16.78 21.64
N ALA A 487 9.48 -16.14 22.56
CA ALA A 487 10.16 -16.83 23.66
C ALA A 487 9.17 -17.51 24.61
N VAL A 488 8.10 -16.83 25.01
CA VAL A 488 7.04 -17.39 25.88
C VAL A 488 6.33 -18.56 25.22
N ARG A 489 6.14 -18.52 23.89
CA ARG A 489 5.46 -19.58 23.13
C ARG A 489 6.34 -20.74 22.69
N ARG A 490 7.63 -20.75 23.01
CA ARG A 490 8.54 -21.86 22.61
C ARG A 490 8.02 -23.22 23.03
N ARG A 491 7.45 -23.34 24.23
CA ARG A 491 6.92 -24.63 24.76
C ARG A 491 5.74 -25.14 23.94
N GLU A 492 4.83 -24.25 23.54
CA GLU A 492 3.68 -24.57 22.68
C GLU A 492 4.14 -25.02 21.29
N VAL A 493 5.11 -24.31 20.71
CA VAL A 493 5.67 -24.63 19.39
C VAL A 493 6.40 -25.97 19.43
N ALA A 494 7.17 -26.25 20.48
CA ALA A 494 7.88 -27.52 20.66
C ALA A 494 6.90 -28.71 20.79
N VAL A 495 5.81 -28.55 21.55
CA VAL A 495 4.76 -29.58 21.65
C VAL A 495 4.09 -29.83 20.31
N ARG A 496 3.75 -28.78 19.55
CA ARG A 496 3.17 -28.93 18.21
C ARG A 496 4.13 -29.59 17.22
N ALA A 497 5.41 -29.25 17.27
CA ALA A 497 6.43 -29.89 16.46
C ALA A 497 6.57 -31.38 16.82
N ALA A 498 6.56 -31.72 18.12
CA ALA A 498 6.58 -33.12 18.59
C ALA A 498 5.34 -33.92 18.17
N LEU A 499 4.18 -33.26 18.01
CA LEU A 499 2.94 -33.84 17.47
C LEU A 499 2.94 -33.94 15.93
N GLY A 500 4.06 -33.60 15.26
CA GLY A 500 4.23 -33.75 13.81
C GLY A 500 3.83 -32.53 12.97
N ALA A 501 3.66 -31.34 13.57
CA ALA A 501 3.40 -30.14 12.79
C ALA A 501 4.65 -29.75 11.96
N GLY A 502 4.50 -29.72 10.64
CA GLY A 502 5.60 -29.33 9.74
C GLY A 502 6.05 -27.88 9.92
N PRO A 503 7.34 -27.56 9.67
CA PRO A 503 7.91 -26.22 9.89
C PRO A 503 7.20 -25.12 9.09
N GLY A 504 6.77 -25.42 7.87
CA GLY A 504 6.01 -24.48 7.02
C GLY A 504 4.65 -24.10 7.62
N ARG A 505 3.98 -25.01 8.34
CA ARG A 505 2.68 -24.74 8.99
C ARG A 505 2.84 -23.75 10.15
N LEU A 506 3.86 -23.95 10.97
CA LEU A 506 4.18 -23.07 12.09
C LEU A 506 4.55 -21.67 11.58
N ILE A 507 5.43 -21.58 10.57
CA ILE A 507 5.82 -20.31 9.95
C ILE A 507 4.60 -19.58 9.37
N THR A 508 3.75 -20.27 8.61
CA THR A 508 2.55 -19.67 8.01
C THR A 508 1.61 -19.11 9.07
N GLN A 509 1.40 -19.84 10.17
CA GLN A 509 0.57 -19.38 11.27
C GLN A 509 1.13 -18.11 11.92
N PHE A 510 2.42 -18.07 12.26
CA PHE A 510 3.06 -16.90 12.86
C PHE A 510 3.02 -15.67 11.94
N LEU A 511 3.25 -15.88 10.64
CA LEU A 511 3.14 -14.81 9.64
C LEU A 511 1.72 -14.21 9.60
N ILE A 512 0.70 -15.06 9.61
CA ILE A 512 -0.69 -14.60 9.57
C ILE A 512 -1.06 -13.88 10.87
N GLU A 513 -0.61 -14.35 12.03
CA GLU A 513 -0.79 -13.65 13.29
C GLU A 513 -0.15 -12.25 13.28
N SER A 514 1.08 -12.12 12.78
CA SER A 514 1.75 -10.84 12.61
C SER A 514 1.02 -9.93 11.62
N LEU A 515 0.54 -10.47 10.50
CA LEU A 515 -0.22 -9.72 9.48
C LEU A 515 -1.56 -9.22 10.01
N VAL A 516 -2.29 -10.03 10.80
CA VAL A 516 -3.54 -9.60 11.45
C VAL A 516 -3.25 -8.43 12.39
N LEU A 517 -2.19 -8.52 13.19
CA LEU A 517 -1.83 -7.47 14.14
C LEU A 517 -1.34 -6.20 13.44
N ALA A 518 -0.56 -6.33 12.37
CA ALA A 518 -0.15 -5.23 11.52
C ALA A 518 -1.34 -4.55 10.82
N GLY A 519 -2.30 -5.34 10.32
CA GLY A 519 -3.52 -4.84 9.70
C GLY A 519 -4.39 -4.04 10.68
N LEU A 520 -4.57 -4.54 11.91
CA LEU A 520 -5.27 -3.81 12.97
C LEU A 520 -4.53 -2.52 13.36
N GLY A 521 -3.20 -2.56 13.46
CA GLY A 521 -2.36 -1.39 13.69
C GLY A 521 -2.48 -0.35 12.57
N ALA A 522 -2.52 -0.77 11.31
CA ALA A 522 -2.71 0.12 10.17
C ALA A 522 -4.10 0.76 10.15
N LEU A 523 -5.16 -0.01 10.43
CA LEU A 523 -6.53 0.52 10.56
C LEU A 523 -6.63 1.54 11.70
N ALA A 524 -6.01 1.25 12.86
CA ALA A 524 -5.95 2.18 13.97
C ALA A 524 -5.12 3.43 13.63
N GLY A 525 -4.00 3.27 12.91
CA GLY A 525 -3.18 4.39 12.43
C GLY A 525 -3.92 5.29 11.45
N LEU A 526 -4.72 4.70 10.55
CA LEU A 526 -5.61 5.44 9.66
C LEU A 526 -6.65 6.25 10.45
N ALA A 527 -7.29 5.63 11.45
CA ALA A 527 -8.23 6.31 12.32
C ALA A 527 -7.58 7.44 13.14
N LEU A 528 -6.31 7.27 13.53
CA LEU A 528 -5.52 8.28 14.25
C LEU A 528 -5.03 9.42 13.34
N ALA A 529 -4.73 9.15 12.07
CA ALA A 529 -4.21 10.17 11.14
C ALA A 529 -5.21 11.31 10.94
N ILE A 530 -6.51 11.02 10.89
CA ILE A 530 -7.58 12.01 10.68
C ILE A 530 -7.60 13.10 11.77
N PRO A 531 -7.74 12.79 13.07
CA PRO A 531 -7.72 13.81 14.11
C PRO A 531 -6.35 14.49 14.24
N VAL A 532 -5.24 13.80 13.97
CA VAL A 532 -3.91 14.42 13.95
C VAL A 532 -3.80 15.47 12.84
N MET A 533 -4.28 15.18 11.63
CA MET A 533 -4.33 16.17 10.55
C MET A 533 -5.18 17.38 10.92
N ARG A 534 -6.39 17.16 11.48
CA ARG A 534 -7.25 18.26 11.94
C ARG A 534 -6.59 19.10 13.02
N PHE A 535 -5.87 18.47 13.95
CA PHE A 535 -5.11 19.19 14.97
C PHE A 535 -3.95 19.98 14.35
N LEU A 536 -3.22 19.39 13.41
CA LEU A 536 -2.15 20.09 12.69
C LEU A 536 -2.70 21.28 11.90
N GLU A 537 -3.88 21.17 11.26
CA GLU A 537 -4.55 22.29 10.59
C GLU A 537 -4.79 23.49 11.52
N THR A 538 -5.07 23.25 12.81
CA THR A 538 -5.23 24.35 13.79
C THR A 538 -3.92 25.03 14.19
N LEU A 539 -2.78 24.37 13.98
CA LEU A 539 -1.44 24.90 14.31
C LEU A 539 -0.76 25.55 13.11
N VAL A 540 -1.22 25.24 11.89
CA VAL A 540 -0.72 25.85 10.67
C VAL A 540 -1.20 27.32 10.63
N PRO A 541 -0.29 28.30 10.44
CA PRO A 541 -0.68 29.70 10.31
C PRO A 541 -1.76 29.90 9.24
N GLN A 542 -2.70 30.84 9.43
CA GLN A 542 -3.79 31.09 8.48
C GLN A 542 -3.31 31.35 7.04
N THR A 543 -2.09 31.86 6.87
CA THR A 543 -1.41 32.01 5.57
C THR A 543 -1.20 30.69 4.82
N MET A 544 -1.22 29.54 5.50
CA MET A 544 -1.04 28.19 4.96
C MET A 544 -2.25 27.26 5.19
N ALA A 545 -3.29 27.71 5.90
CA ALA A 545 -4.41 26.90 6.40
C ALA A 545 -5.37 26.36 5.32
N ALA A 546 -5.23 26.79 4.06
CA ALA A 546 -6.14 26.39 2.99
C ALA A 546 -5.60 25.26 2.11
N VAL A 547 -4.52 24.57 2.49
CA VAL A 547 -4.20 23.27 1.87
C VAL A 547 -5.08 22.20 2.50
N HIS A 548 -6.04 21.68 1.72
CA HIS A 548 -6.78 20.49 2.15
C HIS A 548 -5.78 19.34 2.31
N LEU A 549 -5.54 18.94 3.56
CA LEU A 549 -4.74 17.78 3.87
C LEU A 549 -5.53 16.54 3.46
N THR A 550 -5.39 16.15 2.21
CA THR A 550 -5.91 14.87 1.76
C THR A 550 -4.91 13.81 2.15
N LEU A 551 -5.39 12.79 2.84
CA LEU A 551 -4.58 11.66 3.23
C LEU A 551 -4.05 10.95 1.98
N ASP A 552 -2.74 10.99 1.77
CA ASP A 552 -2.12 10.27 0.65
C ASP A 552 -2.03 8.77 0.98
N TRP A 553 -2.79 7.97 0.23
CA TRP A 553 -2.80 6.51 0.36
C TRP A 553 -1.42 5.89 0.10
N ARG A 554 -0.55 6.54 -0.68
CA ARG A 554 0.81 6.06 -0.98
C ARG A 554 1.65 6.01 0.28
N VAL A 555 1.53 7.02 1.14
CA VAL A 555 2.27 7.08 2.41
C VAL A 555 1.79 6.03 3.36
N LEU A 556 0.47 5.89 3.51
CA LEU A 556 -0.13 4.81 4.28
C LEU A 556 0.37 3.46 3.80
N ALA A 557 0.42 3.24 2.49
CA ALA A 557 0.90 2.00 1.90
C ALA A 557 2.39 1.77 2.20
N VAL A 558 3.25 2.79 2.09
CA VAL A 558 4.68 2.69 2.40
C VAL A 558 4.91 2.46 3.89
N SER A 559 4.28 3.24 4.78
CA SER A 559 4.39 3.06 6.23
C SER A 559 3.84 1.71 6.68
N ALA A 560 2.72 1.26 6.12
CA ALA A 560 2.18 -0.08 6.37
C ALA A 560 3.13 -1.16 5.83
N ALA A 561 3.72 -0.99 4.65
CA ALA A 561 4.68 -1.94 4.09
C ALA A 561 5.94 -2.05 4.96
N ILE A 562 6.47 -0.92 5.45
CA ILE A 562 7.62 -0.90 6.37
C ILE A 562 7.28 -1.63 7.67
N ALA A 563 6.13 -1.31 8.27
CA ALA A 563 5.66 -1.91 9.51
C ALA A 563 5.40 -3.44 9.36
N ILE A 564 4.77 -3.85 8.25
CA ILE A 564 4.56 -5.26 7.92
C ILE A 564 5.89 -5.95 7.71
N THR A 565 6.82 -5.35 6.97
CA THR A 565 8.14 -5.92 6.70
C THR A 565 8.90 -6.12 8.01
N ALA A 566 8.90 -5.13 8.91
CA ALA A 566 9.46 -5.26 10.25
C ALA A 566 8.75 -6.36 11.07
N GLY A 567 7.43 -6.39 11.09
CA GLY A 567 6.67 -7.42 11.81
C GLY A 567 6.91 -8.84 11.28
N VAL A 568 7.13 -8.97 9.97
CA VAL A 568 7.45 -10.25 9.30
C VAL A 568 8.89 -10.67 9.63
N THR A 569 9.89 -9.80 9.43
CA THR A 569 11.30 -10.16 9.66
C THR A 569 11.57 -10.53 11.12
N PHE A 570 11.04 -9.74 12.06
CA PHE A 570 11.24 -10.01 13.49
C PHE A 570 10.27 -11.06 14.05
N GLY A 571 9.07 -11.21 13.47
CA GLY A 571 8.12 -12.27 13.84
C GLY A 571 8.52 -13.65 13.34
N LEU A 572 9.34 -13.75 12.29
CA LEU A 572 9.89 -15.00 11.77
C LEU A 572 11.07 -15.52 12.59
N ALA A 573 11.81 -14.64 13.28
CA ALA A 573 13.03 -15.01 14.00
C ALA A 573 12.83 -16.13 15.05
N PRO A 574 11.74 -16.16 15.86
CA PRO A 574 11.47 -17.27 16.77
C PRO A 574 11.15 -18.58 16.05
N ALA A 575 10.43 -18.52 14.93
CA ALA A 575 10.02 -19.71 14.18
C ALA A 575 11.23 -20.41 13.54
N ILE A 576 12.17 -19.64 12.99
CA ILE A 576 13.39 -20.18 12.37
C ILE A 576 14.32 -20.81 13.42
N ARG A 577 14.44 -20.20 14.61
CA ARG A 577 15.27 -20.73 15.71
C ARG A 577 14.77 -22.04 16.32
N VAL A 578 13.52 -22.43 16.08
CA VAL A 578 12.97 -23.73 16.53
C VAL A 578 13.14 -24.81 15.46
N VAL A 579 13.21 -24.44 14.19
CA VAL A 579 13.37 -25.36 13.06
C VAL A 579 14.83 -25.80 12.87
N VAL A 580 15.79 -25.01 13.35
CA VAL A 580 17.20 -25.41 13.45
C VAL A 580 17.44 -25.87 14.90
N PRO A 581 17.52 -27.18 15.19
CA PRO A 581 17.82 -27.62 16.54
C PRO A 581 19.26 -27.21 16.87
N GLU A 582 19.46 -26.46 17.95
CA GLU A 582 20.76 -26.56 18.65
C GLU A 582 20.85 -27.97 19.25
N PRO A 583 21.96 -28.70 19.04
CA PRO A 583 22.20 -29.96 19.71
C PRO A 583 22.60 -29.68 21.17
N ALA A 584 21.63 -29.36 22.03
CA ALA A 584 21.87 -29.21 23.46
C ALA A 584 20.63 -29.61 24.29
N ALA A 585 20.67 -30.87 24.75
CA ALA A 585 20.16 -31.36 26.01
C ALA A 585 18.76 -30.88 26.48
N ILE A 586 17.72 -31.59 26.04
CA ILE A 586 16.48 -31.72 26.81
C ILE A 586 16.78 -32.67 27.99
N ARG A 587 17.31 -32.13 29.10
CA ARG A 587 17.32 -32.85 30.38
C ARG A 587 15.90 -32.81 30.95
N PHE A 588 15.20 -33.93 30.89
CA PHE A 588 14.04 -34.17 31.74
C PHE A 588 14.51 -34.15 33.20
N ASN A 589 14.09 -33.14 33.96
CA ASN A 589 14.33 -33.07 35.39
C ASN A 589 13.36 -34.06 36.07
N ILE A 590 13.80 -35.31 36.23
CA ILE A 590 13.15 -36.28 37.11
C ILE A 590 13.75 -36.04 38.51
N PRO A 591 12.95 -35.71 39.54
CA PRO A 591 13.47 -35.60 40.89
C PRO A 591 13.85 -37.00 41.39
N SER A 592 15.15 -37.26 41.54
CA SER A 592 15.67 -38.46 42.18
C SER A 592 15.43 -38.35 43.69
N SER A 593 14.49 -39.14 44.22
CA SER A 593 14.39 -39.41 45.65
C SER A 593 15.61 -40.24 46.10
N SER A 594 16.57 -39.60 46.76
CA SER A 594 17.71 -40.26 47.39
C SER A 594 17.26 -41.13 48.58
N PRO A 595 17.74 -42.37 48.73
CA PRO A 595 17.56 -43.12 49.96
C PRO A 595 18.56 -42.64 51.04
N LYS A 596 18.03 -42.35 52.23
CA LYS A 596 18.82 -42.08 53.44
C LYS A 596 19.82 -43.21 53.67
N ARG A 597 21.12 -42.89 53.74
CA ARG A 597 22.15 -43.75 54.36
C ARG A 597 22.55 -43.15 55.70
N LEU A 598 22.41 -43.99 56.73
CA LEU A 598 22.84 -43.79 58.10
C LEU A 598 24.37 -43.63 58.16
N LEU A 599 24.83 -42.68 58.97
CA LEU A 599 26.21 -42.58 59.44
C LEU A 599 26.53 -43.75 60.38
N PRO A 600 27.79 -44.23 60.41
CA PRO A 600 28.39 -44.75 61.61
C PRO A 600 29.46 -43.79 62.16
N LEU A 601 29.43 -43.68 63.49
CA LEU A 601 30.46 -43.14 64.36
C LEU A 601 31.81 -43.85 64.15
N TYR A 602 32.92 -43.12 64.14
CA TYR A 602 33.98 -43.18 65.16
C TYR A 602 35.19 -42.31 64.75
N SER A 603 35.71 -41.59 65.76
CA SER A 603 36.98 -40.84 65.89
C SER A 603 37.24 -39.68 64.94
#